data_AF-A0A7W7HNC4-F1
#
_entry.id   AF-A0A7W7HNC4-F1
#
_cell.length_a   1.000
_cell.length_b   1.000
_cell.length_c   1.000
_cell.angle_alpha   90.00
_cell.angle_beta   90.00
_cell.angle_gamma   90.00
#
_symmetry.space_group_name_H-M   'P 1'
#
loop_
_entity.id
_entity.type
_entity.pdbx_description
1 polymer ?
#
loop_
_entity_poly.entity_id
_entity_poly.type
_entity_poly.pdbx_seq_one_letter_code
_entity_poly.pdbx_strand_id
1 'polypeptide(L)'
;MRFGGGLFGFVELFPIMAAPEEARDLRTVNDREFPDRTFVVVAPVGTGDHWGFPVRDGRCQEQVWCTYHDAVDDEPVAADFLEFVAEHGLKSSSDRALERRH
;
A
#
# COMPACT_ATOMS: atom_id res chain seq x y z
N MET A 1 9.92 19.44 3.43
CA MET A 1 10.62 18.16 3.15
C MET A 1 9.61 17.04 3.26
N ARG A 2 9.64 16.09 2.33
CA ARG A 2 8.89 14.83 2.40
C ARG A 2 9.71 13.82 3.20
N PHE A 3 9.07 13.05 4.07
CA PHE A 3 9.73 12.01 4.87
C PHE A 3 8.91 10.73 4.86
N GLY A 4 9.61 9.59 4.93
CA GLY A 4 8.99 8.28 5.12
C GLY A 4 8.15 7.76 3.93
N GLY A 5 8.33 8.32 2.73
CA GLY A 5 7.68 7.85 1.51
C GLY A 5 8.40 8.34 0.25
N GLY A 6 7.82 8.05 -0.91
CA GLY A 6 8.43 8.30 -2.22
C GLY A 6 8.57 7.02 -3.05
N LEU A 7 9.20 7.15 -4.22
CA LEU A 7 9.40 6.04 -5.14
C LEU A 7 10.51 5.10 -4.66
N PHE A 8 10.19 3.83 -4.48
CA PHE A 8 11.14 2.75 -4.31
C PHE A 8 10.93 1.72 -5.43
N GLY A 9 11.81 1.76 -6.43
CA GLY A 9 11.66 0.95 -7.64
C GLY A 9 10.30 1.19 -8.32
N PHE A 10 9.43 0.18 -8.36
CA PHE A 10 8.09 0.27 -8.97
C PHE A 10 6.95 0.62 -7.99
N VAL A 11 7.25 0.85 -6.71
CA VAL A 11 6.25 1.20 -5.69
C VAL A 11 6.39 2.67 -5.29
N GLU A 12 5.29 3.42 -5.36
CA GLU A 12 5.20 4.78 -4.82
C GLU A 12 4.60 4.75 -3.41
N LEU A 13 5.43 4.95 -2.39
CA LEU A 13 4.98 5.00 -1.00
C LEU A 13 4.42 6.39 -0.66
N PHE A 14 3.27 6.43 0.02
CA PHE A 14 2.72 7.69 0.53
C PHE A 14 3.66 8.29 1.59
N PRO A 15 4.02 9.58 1.48
CA PRO A 15 4.81 10.24 2.50
C PRO A 15 4.01 10.39 3.79
N ILE A 16 4.69 10.39 4.93
CA ILE A 16 4.07 10.64 6.25
C ILE A 16 3.53 12.08 6.32
N MET A 17 4.26 13.03 5.72
CA MET A 17 3.85 14.41 5.53
C MET A 17 4.14 14.82 4.08
N ALA A 18 3.12 15.29 3.38
CA ALA A 18 3.27 15.86 2.05
C ALA A 18 3.59 17.37 2.15
N ALA A 19 4.05 17.94 1.03
CA ALA A 19 4.06 19.38 0.91
C ALA A 19 2.60 19.90 0.91
N PRO A 20 2.33 21.14 1.35
CA PRO A 20 0.97 21.69 1.43
C PRO A 20 0.16 21.63 0.12
N GLU A 21 0.85 21.50 -1.00
CA GLU A 21 0.34 21.55 -2.37
C GLU A 21 -0.07 20.16 -2.88
N GLU A 22 0.21 19.10 -2.10
CA GLU A 22 0.02 17.70 -2.49
C GLU A 22 -0.88 16.99 -1.47
N ALA A 23 -2.15 16.81 -1.81
CA ALA A 23 -3.17 16.19 -0.94
C ALA A 23 -3.08 14.64 -0.86
N ARG A 24 -1.87 14.07 -0.96
CA ARG A 24 -1.63 12.62 -0.96
C ARG A 24 -0.55 12.21 0.03
N ASP A 25 -0.68 12.67 1.28
CA ASP A 25 0.03 12.04 2.39
C ASP A 25 -0.76 10.91 3.01
N LEU A 26 -0.03 10.08 3.75
CA LEU A 26 -0.57 8.90 4.43
C LEU A 26 -1.77 9.25 5.31
N ARG A 27 -1.72 10.39 6.01
CA ARG A 27 -2.82 10.81 6.88
C ARG A 27 -4.08 11.15 6.08
N THR A 28 -3.96 12.04 5.10
CA THR A 28 -5.08 12.52 4.31
C THR A 28 -5.76 11.39 3.53
N VAL A 29 -4.96 10.46 2.98
CA VAL A 29 -5.48 9.28 2.26
C VAL A 29 -6.25 8.39 3.24
N ASN A 30 -5.67 8.04 4.38
CA ASN A 30 -6.34 7.15 5.34
C ASN A 30 -7.56 7.80 6.01
N ASP A 31 -7.56 9.12 6.22
CA ASP A 31 -8.74 9.84 6.74
C ASP A 31 -9.91 9.81 5.74
N ARG A 32 -9.59 9.80 4.44
CA ARG A 32 -10.59 9.84 3.37
C ARG A 32 -11.11 8.44 3.00
N GLU A 33 -10.22 7.49 2.77
CA GLU A 33 -10.56 6.17 2.25
C GLU A 33 -10.95 5.18 3.37
N PHE A 34 -10.34 5.32 4.56
CA PHE A 34 -10.53 4.40 5.69
C PHE A 34 -10.85 5.17 6.99
N PRO A 35 -11.98 5.91 7.04
CA PRO A 35 -12.31 6.77 8.17
C PRO A 35 -12.51 6.02 9.49
N ASP A 36 -12.87 4.73 9.42
CA ASP A 36 -13.03 3.84 10.57
C ASP A 36 -11.72 3.21 11.07
N ARG A 37 -10.60 3.48 10.39
CA ARG A 37 -9.25 2.99 10.71
C ARG A 37 -9.13 1.47 10.74
N THR A 38 -9.93 0.77 9.94
CA THR A 38 -9.83 -0.69 9.77
C THR A 38 -8.64 -1.11 8.90
N PHE A 39 -8.06 -0.16 8.16
CA PHE A 39 -6.91 -0.37 7.28
C PHE A 39 -6.02 0.87 7.26
N VAL A 40 -4.72 0.67 7.10
CA VAL A 40 -3.73 1.75 6.91
C VAL A 40 -3.05 1.59 5.55
N VAL A 41 -3.46 2.41 4.60
CA VAL A 41 -2.89 2.53 3.26
C VAL A 41 -1.49 3.13 3.32
N VAL A 42 -0.56 2.52 2.57
CA VAL A 42 0.83 2.98 2.44
C VAL A 42 1.28 3.19 1.00
N ALA A 43 0.59 2.62 0.02
CA ALA A 43 0.86 2.84 -1.40
C ALA A 43 -0.40 2.64 -2.26
N PRO A 44 -0.54 3.34 -3.39
CA PRO A 44 -1.55 3.05 -4.37
C PRO A 44 -1.11 1.88 -5.27
N VAL A 45 -2.07 1.05 -5.69
CA VAL A 45 -1.86 0.07 -6.77
C VAL A 45 -2.29 0.68 -8.11
N GLY A 46 -3.38 1.46 -8.09
CA GLY A 46 -3.99 2.10 -9.25
C GLY A 46 -5.51 2.11 -9.12
N THR A 47 -6.20 3.02 -9.81
CA THR A 47 -7.68 3.02 -9.97
C THR A 47 -8.54 2.95 -8.69
N GLY A 48 -7.98 3.27 -7.51
CA GLY A 48 -8.69 3.19 -6.23
C GLY A 48 -8.27 2.01 -5.35
N ASP A 49 -7.43 1.12 -5.87
CA ASP A 49 -6.86 0.00 -5.11
C ASP A 49 -5.62 0.43 -4.34
N HIS A 50 -5.42 -0.16 -3.16
CA HIS A 50 -4.38 0.25 -2.23
C HIS A 50 -3.64 -0.94 -1.63
N TRP A 51 -2.35 -0.75 -1.38
CA TRP A 51 -1.58 -1.61 -0.47
C TRP A 51 -1.51 -0.98 0.91
N GLY A 52 -1.56 -1.83 1.93
CA GLY A 52 -1.50 -1.37 3.31
C GLY A 52 -1.64 -2.48 4.33
N PHE A 53 -1.91 -2.09 5.56
CA PHE A 53 -1.98 -2.98 6.70
C PHE A 53 -3.40 -3.02 7.24
N PRO A 54 -4.01 -4.21 7.37
CA PRO A 54 -5.22 -4.36 8.15
C PRO A 54 -4.97 -3.93 9.60
N VAL A 55 -5.97 -3.32 10.22
CA VAL A 55 -5.95 -2.96 11.63
C VAL A 55 -6.89 -3.90 12.38
N ARG A 56 -6.34 -4.60 13.38
CA ARG A 56 -7.11 -5.46 14.28
C ARG A 56 -6.81 -5.04 15.71
N ASP A 57 -7.85 -4.87 16.51
CA ASP A 57 -7.74 -4.40 17.91
C ASP A 57 -6.89 -3.13 18.06
N GLY A 58 -7.03 -2.20 17.12
CA GLY A 58 -6.30 -0.93 17.10
C GLY A 58 -4.81 -1.04 16.75
N ARG A 59 -4.36 -2.19 16.21
CA ARG A 59 -2.98 -2.43 15.81
C ARG A 59 -2.89 -2.84 14.35
N CYS A 60 -1.96 -2.22 13.62
CA CYS A 60 -1.57 -2.70 12.30
C CYS A 60 -1.04 -4.13 12.42
N GLN A 61 -1.51 -5.00 11.55
CA GLN A 61 -0.88 -6.29 11.33
C GLN A 61 0.45 -6.09 10.60
N GLU A 62 1.37 -7.03 10.75
CA GLU A 62 2.66 -7.00 10.05
C GLU A 62 2.49 -7.25 8.54
N GLN A 63 1.54 -8.13 8.19
CA GLN A 63 1.29 -8.54 6.81
C GLN A 63 0.76 -7.37 5.97
N VAL A 64 1.30 -7.22 4.75
CA VAL A 64 0.80 -6.26 3.76
C VAL A 64 -0.29 -6.91 2.93
N TRP A 65 -1.38 -6.19 2.74
CA TRP A 65 -2.57 -6.63 1.99
C TRP A 65 -2.86 -5.66 0.85
N CYS A 66 -3.52 -6.18 -0.19
CA CYS A 66 -4.14 -5.40 -1.25
C CYS A 66 -5.63 -5.29 -0.95
N THR A 67 -6.13 -4.06 -0.86
CA THR A 67 -7.56 -3.77 -0.79
C THR A 67 -8.02 -3.22 -2.13
N TYR A 68 -9.10 -3.81 -2.64
CA TYR A 68 -9.63 -3.53 -3.97
C TYR A 68 -10.90 -2.70 -3.83
N HIS A 69 -11.02 -1.62 -4.61
CA HIS A 69 -12.19 -0.76 -4.57
C HIS A 69 -13.46 -1.43 -5.13
N ASP A 70 -13.31 -2.50 -5.91
CA ASP A 70 -14.38 -3.23 -6.58
C ASP A 70 -14.57 -4.67 -6.10
N ALA A 71 -13.72 -5.16 -5.18
CA ALA A 71 -13.83 -6.47 -4.58
C ALA A 71 -14.29 -6.41 -3.12
N VAL A 72 -14.90 -7.50 -2.66
CA VAL A 72 -15.40 -7.60 -1.28
C VAL A 72 -14.29 -8.03 -0.32
N ASP A 73 -13.30 -8.76 -0.82
CA ASP A 73 -12.26 -9.38 -0.01
C ASP A 73 -10.89 -8.77 -0.31
N ASP A 74 -10.18 -8.38 0.75
CA ASP A 74 -8.77 -8.00 0.69
C ASP A 74 -7.88 -9.25 0.57
N GLU A 75 -6.74 -9.14 -0.11
CA GLU A 75 -5.81 -10.26 -0.30
C GLU A 75 -4.44 -10.00 0.36
N PRO A 76 -3.86 -10.96 1.10
CA PRO A 76 -2.50 -10.83 1.61
C PRO A 76 -1.47 -10.92 0.47
N VAL A 77 -0.50 -9.99 0.43
CA VAL A 77 0.50 -9.91 -0.66
C VAL A 77 1.95 -10.03 -0.20
N ALA A 78 2.26 -9.84 1.08
CA ALA A 78 3.59 -10.09 1.66
C ALA A 78 3.49 -10.26 3.18
N ALA A 79 4.37 -11.06 3.79
CA ALA A 79 4.36 -11.33 5.23
C ALA A 79 4.74 -10.11 6.08
N ASP A 80 5.55 -9.21 5.53
CA ASP A 80 5.92 -7.94 6.16
C ASP A 80 6.21 -6.84 5.13
N PHE A 81 6.48 -5.62 5.63
CA PHE A 81 6.78 -4.46 4.79
C PHE A 81 8.08 -4.61 3.98
N LEU A 82 9.11 -5.23 4.55
CA LEU A 82 10.40 -5.37 3.88
C LEU A 82 10.28 -6.35 2.70
N GLU A 83 9.60 -7.47 2.91
CA GLU A 83 9.26 -8.42 1.86
C GLU A 83 8.41 -7.76 0.79
N PHE A 84 7.38 -6.98 1.17
CA PHE A 84 6.56 -6.23 0.22
C PHE A 84 7.41 -5.33 -0.69
N VAL A 85 8.28 -4.51 -0.09
CA VAL A 85 9.15 -3.57 -0.82
C VAL A 85 10.18 -4.33 -1.67
N ALA A 86 10.72 -5.46 -1.19
CA ALA A 86 11.64 -6.28 -1.96
C ALA A 86 10.95 -6.94 -3.17
N GLU A 87 9.75 -7.46 -3.00
CA GLU A 87 9.03 -8.16 -4.06
C GLU A 87 8.40 -7.23 -5.09
N HIS A 88 7.74 -6.16 -4.63
CA HIS A 88 6.97 -5.28 -5.51
C HIS A 88 7.79 -4.07 -5.95
N GLY A 89 8.75 -3.64 -5.13
CA GLY A 89 9.63 -2.53 -5.46
C GLY A 89 10.75 -2.94 -6.41
N LEU A 90 11.40 -4.10 -6.19
CA LEU A 90 12.59 -4.49 -6.95
C LEU A 90 12.31 -5.42 -8.14
N LYS A 91 11.24 -6.23 -8.10
CA LYS A 91 10.87 -7.07 -9.25
C LYS A 91 9.86 -6.32 -10.12
N SER A 92 10.19 -6.19 -11.40
CA SER A 92 9.27 -5.64 -12.40
C SER A 92 8.00 -6.49 -12.49
N SER A 93 6.85 -5.85 -12.71
CA SER A 93 5.57 -6.50 -13.05
C SER A 93 5.69 -7.54 -14.18
N SER A 94 6.73 -7.45 -15.02
CA SER A 94 7.01 -8.42 -16.09
C SER A 94 7.33 -9.83 -15.58
N ASP A 95 7.88 -9.99 -14.38
CA ASP A 95 8.24 -11.32 -13.84
C ASP A 95 7.01 -12.07 -13.29
N ARG A 96 6.06 -11.35 -12.67
CA ARG A 96 4.86 -11.96 -12.05
C ARG A 96 3.82 -12.45 -13.06
N ALA A 97 3.83 -11.96 -14.30
CA ALA A 97 2.96 -12.45 -15.37
C ALA A 97 3.41 -13.81 -15.94
N LEU A 98 4.69 -14.17 -15.77
CA LEU A 98 5.23 -15.47 -16.19
C LEU A 98 4.90 -16.59 -15.19
N GLU A 99 4.84 -16.27 -13.90
CA GLU A 99 4.66 -17.26 -12.82
C GLU A 99 3.22 -17.77 -12.67
N ARG A 100 2.21 -17.04 -13.17
CA ARG A 100 0.79 -17.46 -13.14
C ARG A 100 0.36 -18.35 -14.31
N ARG A 101 1.31 -18.91 -15.07
CA ARG A 101 1.05 -19.74 -16.28
C ARG A 101 1.38 -21.23 -16.13
N HIS A 102 1.57 -21.74 -14.92
CA HIS A 102 1.85 -23.17 -14.68
C HIS A 102 0.87 -23.80 -13.69
#